data_AF-A0A1G5R4U4-F1
#
_entry.id   AF-A0A1G5R4U4-F1
#
_cell.length_a   1.000
_cell.length_b   1.000
_cell.length_c   1.000
_cell.angle_alpha   90.00
_cell.angle_beta   90.00
_cell.angle_gamma   90.00
#
_symmetry.space_group_name_H-M   'P 1'
#
loop_
_entity.id
_entity.type
_entity.pdbx_description
1 polymer ?
#
loop_
_entity_poly.entity_id
_entity_poly.type
_entity_poly.pdbx_seq_one_letter_code
_entity_poly.pdbx_strand_id
1 'polypeptide(L)'
;MEMKMSVENAAQGLRSERFVFVIKWAASAIQILGYTATGFGWTPWNLYLFLVGVFGWMMVGVLWNDKALILVHIVALGAMLAGMSSS
;
A
#
# COMPACT_ATOMS: atom_id res chain seq x y z
N MET A 1 -23.78 -30.35 -5.99
CA MET A 1 -23.29 -29.58 -4.82
C MET A 1 -21.91 -29.01 -5.09
N GLU A 2 -20.96 -29.81 -5.62
CA GLU A 2 -19.62 -29.35 -6.05
C GLU A 2 -19.61 -28.17 -7.02
N MET A 3 -20.48 -28.18 -8.04
CA MET A 3 -20.52 -27.08 -9.03
C MET A 3 -20.86 -25.72 -8.41
N LYS A 4 -21.76 -25.68 -7.42
CA LYS A 4 -22.09 -24.43 -6.70
C LYS A 4 -20.90 -23.94 -5.86
N MET A 5 -20.23 -24.87 -5.18
CA MET A 5 -19.05 -24.59 -4.36
C MET A 5 -17.88 -24.05 -5.20
N SER A 6 -17.66 -24.61 -6.39
CA SER A 6 -16.61 -24.14 -7.32
C SER A 6 -16.85 -22.70 -7.79
N VAL A 7 -18.09 -22.34 -8.11
CA VAL A 7 -18.46 -20.99 -8.55
C VAL A 7 -18.29 -19.96 -7.44
N GLU A 8 -18.70 -20.30 -6.20
CA GLU A 8 -18.53 -19.41 -5.05
C GLU A 8 -17.05 -19.13 -4.75
N ASN A 9 -16.20 -20.17 -4.78
CA ASN A 9 -14.76 -20.02 -4.57
C ASN A 9 -14.10 -19.16 -5.66
N ALA A 10 -14.48 -19.35 -6.93
CA ALA A 10 -13.99 -18.53 -8.03
C ALA A 10 -14.41 -17.06 -7.90
N ALA A 11 -15.67 -16.81 -7.52
CA ALA A 11 -16.18 -15.45 -7.30
C ALA A 11 -15.48 -14.75 -6.12
N GLN A 12 -15.15 -15.49 -5.06
CA GLN A 12 -14.36 -14.98 -3.93
C GLN A 12 -12.94 -14.63 -4.34
N GLY A 13 -12.26 -15.48 -5.12
CA GLY A 13 -10.92 -15.21 -5.66
C GLY A 13 -10.87 -13.92 -6.48
N LEU A 14 -11.80 -13.77 -7.43
CA LEU A 14 -11.88 -12.57 -8.29
C LEU A 14 -12.14 -11.27 -7.50
N ARG A 15 -12.91 -11.36 -6.41
CA ARG A 15 -13.18 -10.20 -5.54
C ARG A 15 -11.94 -9.75 -4.79
N SER A 16 -11.18 -10.71 -4.24
CA SER A 16 -9.91 -10.44 -3.56
C SER A 16 -8.90 -9.78 -4.51
N GLU A 17 -8.74 -10.33 -5.71
CA GLU A 17 -7.83 -9.78 -6.72
C GLU A 17 -8.19 -8.34 -7.12
N ARG A 18 -9.48 -8.06 -7.33
CA ARG A 18 -9.95 -6.70 -7.64
C ARG A 18 -9.67 -5.74 -6.48
N PHE A 19 -9.87 -6.18 -5.24
CA PHE A 19 -9.59 -5.37 -4.06
C PHE A 19 -8.10 -5.03 -3.96
N VAL A 20 -7.23 -6.03 -4.10
CA VAL A 20 -5.77 -5.83 -4.14
C VAL A 20 -5.35 -4.89 -5.26
N PHE A 21 -5.93 -5.05 -6.46
CA PHE A 21 -5.66 -4.19 -7.60
C PHE A 21 -5.96 -2.71 -7.28
N VAL A 22 -7.14 -2.43 -6.72
CA VAL A 22 -7.53 -1.06 -6.36
C VAL A 22 -6.58 -0.46 -5.33
N ILE A 23 -6.23 -1.21 -4.28
CA ILE A 23 -5.30 -0.71 -3.24
C ILE A 23 -3.95 -0.39 -3.85
N LYS A 24 -3.39 -1.27 -4.68
CA LYS A 24 -2.09 -1.06 -5.33
C LYS A 24 -2.04 0.24 -6.11
N TRP A 25 -3.04 0.47 -6.96
CA TRP A 25 -3.09 1.66 -7.80
C TRP A 25 -3.33 2.93 -6.99
N ALA A 26 -4.21 2.86 -5.98
CA ALA A 26 -4.43 3.99 -5.07
C ALA A 26 -3.15 4.34 -4.29
N ALA A 27 -2.48 3.35 -3.69
CA ALA A 27 -1.23 3.52 -2.95
C ALA A 27 -0.14 4.13 -3.84
N SER A 28 -0.01 3.63 -5.09
CA SER A 28 0.95 4.14 -6.07
C SER A 28 0.68 5.59 -6.46
N ALA A 29 -0.58 5.93 -6.74
CA ALA A 29 -0.96 7.31 -7.08
C ALA A 29 -0.62 8.28 -5.94
N ILE A 30 -0.93 7.89 -4.71
CA ILE A 30 -0.62 8.70 -3.51
C ILE A 30 0.91 8.84 -3.33
N GLN A 31 1.69 7.79 -3.54
CA GLN A 31 3.16 7.87 -3.49
C GLN A 31 3.72 8.81 -4.55
N ILE A 32 3.20 8.78 -5.78
CA ILE A 32 3.57 9.72 -6.85
C ILE A 32 3.28 11.17 -6.43
N LEU A 33 2.13 11.41 -5.80
CA LEU A 33 1.83 12.73 -5.23
C LEU A 33 2.82 13.11 -4.12
N GLY A 34 3.25 12.16 -3.28
CA GLY A 34 4.31 12.37 -2.27
C GLY A 34 5.67 12.75 -2.86
N TYR A 35 6.09 12.07 -3.94
CA TYR A 35 7.29 12.43 -4.70
C TYR A 35 7.17 13.82 -5.32
N THR A 36 5.99 14.12 -5.89
CA THR A 36 5.70 15.42 -6.48
C THR A 36 5.79 16.53 -5.42
N ALA A 37 5.11 16.36 -4.29
CA ALA A 37 5.13 17.30 -3.18
C ALA A 37 6.55 17.51 -2.63
N THR A 38 7.37 16.46 -2.57
CA THR A 38 8.81 16.58 -2.22
C THR A 38 9.57 17.43 -3.23
N GLY A 39 9.35 17.22 -4.53
CA GLY A 39 9.98 17.99 -5.59
C GLY A 39 9.63 19.49 -5.56
N PHE A 40 8.41 19.82 -5.13
CA PHE A 40 7.94 21.19 -4.95
C PHE A 40 8.21 21.78 -3.56
N GLY A 41 8.84 21.03 -2.65
CA GLY A 41 9.15 21.49 -1.29
C GLY A 41 7.92 21.65 -0.39
N TRP A 42 6.81 20.95 -0.68
CA TRP A 42 5.57 21.02 0.09
C TRP A 42 5.65 20.18 1.37
N THR A 43 6.21 20.78 2.42
CA THR A 43 6.25 20.21 3.77
C THR A 43 5.08 20.73 4.61
N PRO A 44 4.44 19.89 5.45
CA PRO A 44 4.70 18.46 5.69
C PRO A 44 3.88 17.50 4.78
N TRP A 45 3.13 18.02 3.81
CA TRP A 45 2.21 17.22 3.00
C TRP A 45 2.87 16.05 2.26
N ASN A 46 4.09 16.24 1.79
CA ASN A 46 4.87 15.17 1.18
C ASN A 46 5.02 13.94 2.08
N LEU A 47 5.30 14.14 3.37
CA LEU A 47 5.47 13.07 4.35
C LEU A 47 4.16 12.35 4.61
N TYR A 48 3.04 13.07 4.75
CA TYR A 48 1.73 12.44 4.94
C TYR A 48 1.29 11.62 3.73
N LEU A 49 1.53 12.11 2.52
CA LEU A 49 1.27 11.38 1.29
C LEU A 49 2.13 10.11 1.22
N PHE A 50 3.41 10.19 1.53
CA PHE A 50 4.26 9.00 1.60
C PHE A 50 3.81 8.01 2.67
N LEU A 51 3.40 8.46 3.86
CA LEU A 51 2.91 7.57 4.92
C LEU A 51 1.69 6.78 4.45
N VAL A 52 0.72 7.45 3.81
CA VAL A 52 -0.48 6.78 3.28
C VAL A 52 -0.12 5.82 2.15
N GLY A 53 0.78 6.21 1.24
CA GLY A 53 1.23 5.34 0.15
C GLY A 53 1.98 4.11 0.66
N VAL A 54 2.88 4.28 1.64
CA VAL A 54 3.64 3.18 2.28
C VAL A 54 2.69 2.23 3.01
N PHE A 55 1.71 2.75 3.75
CA PHE A 55 0.69 1.91 4.38
C PHE A 55 -0.12 1.11 3.37
N GLY A 56 -0.54 1.74 2.27
CA GLY A 56 -1.28 1.06 1.20
C GLY A 56 -0.48 -0.08 0.57
N TRP A 57 0.80 0.14 0.27
CA TRP A 57 1.68 -0.91 -0.26
C TRP A 57 2.01 -2.00 0.77
N MET A 58 2.11 -1.67 2.06
CA MET A 58 2.25 -2.65 3.12
C MET A 58 1.02 -3.58 3.19
N MET A 59 -0.19 -3.03 3.07
CA MET A 59 -1.41 -3.85 3.00
C MET A 59 -1.40 -4.81 1.80
N VAL A 60 -0.95 -4.35 0.64
CA VAL A 60 -0.77 -5.20 -0.54
C VAL A 60 0.21 -6.34 -0.26
N GLY A 61 1.32 -6.06 0.43
CA GLY A 61 2.32 -7.07 0.80
C GLY A 61 1.72 -8.16 1.69
N VAL A 62 0.89 -7.77 2.66
CA VAL A 62 0.15 -8.72 3.49
C VAL A 62 -0.83 -9.54 2.66
N LEU A 63 -1.59 -8.91 1.76
CA LEU A 63 -2.55 -9.61 0.90
C LEU A 63 -1.87 -10.59 -0.06
N TRP A 64 -0.66 -10.29 -0.51
CA TRP A 64 0.15 -11.17 -1.34
C TRP A 64 1.02 -12.16 -0.57
N ASN A 65 1.02 -12.12 0.77
CA ASN A 65 1.97 -12.86 1.62
C ASN A 65 3.45 -12.64 1.22
N ASP A 66 3.79 -11.47 0.65
CA ASP A 66 5.14 -11.12 0.24
C ASP A 66 5.90 -10.49 1.42
N LYS A 67 6.76 -11.31 2.04
CA LYS A 67 7.58 -10.89 3.20
C LYS A 67 8.57 -9.80 2.85
N ALA A 68 9.10 -9.77 1.63
CA ALA A 68 10.05 -8.75 1.21
C ALA A 68 9.35 -7.39 1.04
N LEU A 69 8.17 -7.38 0.41
CA LEU A 69 7.37 -6.16 0.27
C LEU A 69 6.96 -5.60 1.63
N ILE A 70 6.54 -6.46 2.56
CA ILE A 70 6.18 -6.05 3.93
C ILE A 70 7.40 -5.47 4.66
N LEU A 71 8.54 -6.16 4.63
CA LEU A 71 9.77 -5.74 5.31
C LEU A 71 10.20 -4.34 4.87
N VAL A 72 10.27 -4.11 3.55
CA VAL A 72 10.71 -2.82 3.00
C VAL A 72 9.80 -1.69 3.46
N HIS A 73 8.47 -1.89 3.43
CA HIS A 73 7.52 -0.85 3.81
C HIS A 73 7.48 -0.61 5.33
N ILE A 74 7.68 -1.64 6.16
CA ILE A 74 7.81 -1.47 7.61
C ILE A 74 9.07 -0.66 7.96
N VAL A 75 10.21 -0.98 7.35
CA VAL A 75 11.47 -0.24 7.59
C VAL A 75 11.33 1.21 7.10
N ALA A 76 10.75 1.42 5.91
CA ALA A 76 10.49 2.77 5.39
C ALA A 76 9.57 3.58 6.31
N LEU A 77 8.48 2.96 6.81
CA LEU A 77 7.57 3.59 7.76
C LEU A 77 8.28 3.99 9.06
N GLY A 78 9.09 3.09 9.62
CA GLY A 78 9.88 3.37 10.82
C GLY A 78 10.88 4.51 10.62
N ALA A 79 11.59 4.52 9.49
CA ALA A 79 12.53 5.59 9.15
C ALA A 79 11.83 6.94 8.99
N MET A 80 10.67 6.97 8.34
CA MET A 80 9.87 8.19 8.18
C MET A 80 9.39 8.76 9.52
N LEU A 81 8.84 7.90 10.39
CA LEU A 81 8.37 8.31 11.71
C LEU A 81 9.52 8.80 12.59
N ALA A 82 10.67 8.12 12.56
CA ALA A 82 11.86 8.55 13.28
C ALA A 82 12.31 9.94 12.81
N GLY A 83 12.40 10.16 11.48
CA GLY A 83 12.76 11.46 10.90
C GLY A 83 11.81 12.57 11.35
N MET A 84 10.50 12.33 11.32
CA MET A 84 9.48 13.29 11.79
C MET A 84 9.55 13.58 13.30
N SER A 85 9.94 12.61 14.11
CA SER A 85 10.08 12.80 15.57
C SER A 85 11.36 13.53 15.97
N SER A 86 12.36 13.53 15.10
CA SER A 86 13.67 14.17 15.34
C SER A 86 13.74 15.64 14.90
N SER A 87 12.69 16.13 14.25
CA SER A 87 12.60 17.48 13.66
C SER A 87 11.75 18.44 14.48
#